data_AF-A0A914A1D0-F1
#
_entry.id   AF-A0A914A1D0-F1
#
_cell.length_a   1.000
_cell.length_b   1.000
_cell.length_c   1.000
_cell.angle_alpha   90.00
_cell.angle_beta   90.00
_cell.angle_gamma   90.00
#
_symmetry.space_group_name_H-M   'P 1'
#
loop_
_entity.id
_entity.type
_entity.pdbx_description
1 polymer ?
#
loop_
_entity_poly.entity_id
_entity_poly.type
_entity_poly.pdbx_seq_one_letter_code
_entity_poly.pdbx_strand_id
1 'polypeptide(L)'
;MATTSPLLHEGCEDFWSWSQADKSHEVKLQGARNETAVFHPNWSNGTAGVRGTRVLNRGRFYWELRLSRRVFGTSMMFGIGTKRTRLHIDEFINMLGENEQSWGLSHKGLLWHGGTSTPFTDPFPEKQPTTVGLLFDGIKGTLTFYKDGVCLGEAFTGLNRYTCELYPFVCSTAAKTEMTLVNMRRRMVSLEDRCCVTIATHLRSESEAGGLLLPAILRNNIVRECSRQSHGSDPMAPLKAPCGVT
;
A
#
# COMPACT_ATOMS: atom_id res chain seq x y z
N MET A 1 -11.39 22.75 -0.47
CA MET A 1 -10.77 22.64 0.87
C MET A 1 -10.12 21.28 0.97
N ALA A 2 -8.79 21.21 1.00
CA ALA A 2 -8.07 19.95 1.09
C ALA A 2 -8.27 19.40 2.51
N THR A 3 -9.04 18.33 2.66
CA THR A 3 -9.21 17.60 3.92
C THR A 3 -7.90 16.90 4.26
N THR A 4 -7.09 17.55 5.10
CA THR A 4 -5.93 16.94 5.75
C THR A 4 -6.42 15.74 6.56
N SER A 5 -6.16 14.53 6.06
CA SER A 5 -6.54 13.30 6.73
C SER A 5 -5.82 13.22 8.10
N PRO A 6 -6.54 13.11 9.22
CA PRO A 6 -6.01 13.32 10.58
C PRO A 6 -4.96 12.28 11.04
N LEU A 7 -4.66 11.27 10.24
CA LEU A 7 -4.08 10.01 10.70
C LEU A 7 -2.54 9.99 10.67
N LEU A 8 -1.90 10.93 9.96
CA LEU A 8 -0.46 11.17 9.97
C LEU A 8 -0.20 12.69 9.82
N HIS A 9 -0.58 13.46 10.85
CA HIS A 9 -0.49 14.92 10.86
C HIS A 9 0.94 15.44 10.63
N GLU A 10 1.95 14.70 11.09
CA GLU A 10 3.38 15.00 10.90
C GLU A 10 4.01 14.26 9.69
N GLY A 11 3.18 13.74 8.78
CA GLY A 11 3.63 12.99 7.60
C GLY A 11 3.60 13.80 6.32
N CYS A 12 4.40 13.39 5.34
CA CYS A 12 4.34 13.89 3.96
C CYS A 12 3.60 12.90 3.06
N GLU A 13 3.26 13.34 1.85
CA GLU A 13 2.76 12.43 0.81
C GLU A 13 3.81 11.38 0.49
N ASP A 14 3.32 10.20 0.14
CA ASP A 14 4.15 9.09 -0.33
C ASP A 14 3.56 8.54 -1.63
N PHE A 15 4.40 7.91 -2.44
CA PHE A 15 3.98 7.40 -3.75
C PHE A 15 4.59 6.03 -4.02
N TRP A 16 3.73 5.04 -4.15
CA TRP A 16 4.06 3.67 -4.52
C TRP A 16 2.86 3.01 -5.20
N SER A 17 3.04 1.80 -5.70
CA SER A 17 2.10 1.12 -6.58
C SER A 17 1.99 -0.37 -6.29
N TRP A 18 1.10 -1.05 -7.00
CA TRP A 18 1.06 -2.51 -7.03
C TRP A 18 2.21 -3.06 -7.88
N SER A 19 2.81 -4.16 -7.42
CA SER A 19 3.95 -4.79 -8.10
C SER A 19 3.48 -5.59 -9.32
N GLN A 20 4.01 -5.27 -10.50
CA GLN A 20 3.79 -6.06 -11.70
C GLN A 20 4.43 -7.46 -11.62
N ALA A 21 5.51 -7.59 -10.83
CA ALA A 21 6.24 -8.84 -10.64
C ALA A 21 5.61 -9.72 -9.54
N ASP A 22 4.89 -9.13 -8.58
CA ASP A 22 4.37 -9.82 -7.40
C ASP A 22 2.84 -9.72 -7.33
N LYS A 23 2.20 -10.31 -8.34
CA LYS A 23 0.75 -10.41 -8.45
C LYS A 23 0.34 -11.76 -9.00
N SER A 24 -0.89 -12.18 -8.71
CA SER A 24 -1.53 -13.28 -9.43
C SER A 24 -1.61 -13.00 -10.93
N HIS A 25 -1.61 -14.07 -11.73
CA HIS A 25 -1.95 -13.99 -13.15
C HIS A 25 -3.42 -13.51 -13.36
N GLU A 26 -4.28 -13.71 -12.37
CA GLU A 26 -5.68 -13.24 -12.34
C GLU A 26 -5.84 -11.77 -11.89
N VAL A 27 -4.74 -11.04 -11.67
CA VAL A 27 -4.77 -9.59 -11.38
C VAL A 27 -4.24 -8.81 -12.57
N LYS A 28 -5.06 -7.91 -13.11
CA LYS A 28 -4.65 -6.90 -14.09
C LYS A 28 -4.42 -5.58 -13.39
N LEU A 29 -3.25 -4.97 -13.59
CA LEU A 29 -2.98 -3.62 -13.08
C LEU A 29 -3.42 -2.57 -14.10
N GLN A 30 -3.94 -1.46 -13.60
CA GLN A 30 -4.42 -0.31 -14.36
C GLN A 30 -3.99 1.00 -13.69
N GLY A 31 -4.13 2.09 -14.44
CA GLY A 31 -3.64 3.40 -14.06
C GLY A 31 -2.19 3.60 -14.48
N ALA A 32 -1.77 4.85 -14.63
CA ALA A 32 -0.46 5.18 -15.17
C ALA A 32 0.70 4.65 -14.31
N ARG A 33 0.44 4.39 -13.04
CA ARG A 33 1.44 3.95 -12.07
C ARG A 33 1.20 2.53 -11.60
N ASN A 34 0.22 1.82 -12.18
CA ASN A 34 -0.28 0.55 -11.64
C ASN A 34 -0.89 0.72 -10.23
N GLU A 35 -1.59 1.82 -9.97
CA GLU A 35 -2.24 2.11 -8.70
C GLU A 35 -3.56 1.35 -8.49
N THR A 36 -4.15 0.81 -9.57
CA THR A 36 -5.41 0.07 -9.51
C THR A 36 -5.19 -1.40 -9.82
N ALA A 37 -5.58 -2.27 -8.89
CA ALA A 37 -5.59 -3.72 -9.10
C ALA A 37 -7.02 -4.18 -9.45
N VAL A 38 -7.16 -4.82 -10.61
CA VAL A 38 -8.42 -5.43 -11.08
C VAL A 38 -8.31 -6.94 -10.98
N PHE A 39 -9.09 -7.51 -10.07
CA PHE A 39 -9.10 -8.94 -9.77
C PHE A 39 -10.08 -9.66 -10.69
N HIS A 40 -9.67 -10.80 -11.23
CA HIS A 40 -10.49 -11.70 -12.03
C HIS A 40 -11.28 -10.91 -13.11
N PRO A 41 -10.58 -10.30 -14.09
CA PRO A 41 -11.20 -9.39 -15.06
C PRO A 41 -12.26 -10.08 -15.95
N ASN A 42 -12.15 -11.40 -16.12
CA ASN A 42 -13.06 -12.19 -16.95
C ASN A 42 -14.11 -12.93 -16.09
N TRP A 43 -13.69 -13.97 -15.38
CA TRP A 43 -14.47 -14.76 -14.42
C TRP A 43 -13.62 -15.07 -13.19
N SER A 44 -14.27 -15.47 -12.09
CA SER A 44 -13.56 -15.87 -10.89
C SER A 44 -13.33 -17.38 -10.86
N ASN A 45 -12.11 -17.79 -10.52
CA ASN A 45 -11.64 -19.17 -10.45
C ASN A 45 -10.86 -19.48 -9.16
N GLY A 46 -10.86 -18.58 -8.19
CA GLY A 46 -10.12 -18.78 -6.95
C GLY A 46 -9.93 -17.48 -6.17
N THR A 47 -8.82 -17.40 -5.45
CA THR A 47 -8.39 -16.19 -4.73
C THR A 47 -7.13 -15.64 -5.38
N ALA A 48 -7.18 -14.39 -5.81
CA ALA A 48 -6.07 -13.69 -6.44
C ALA A 48 -5.59 -12.54 -5.54
N GLY A 49 -4.27 -12.37 -5.43
CA GLY A 49 -3.64 -11.37 -4.60
C GLY A 49 -2.58 -10.56 -5.34
N VAL A 50 -2.25 -9.39 -4.78
CA VAL A 50 -1.15 -8.54 -5.25
C VAL A 50 -0.47 -7.82 -4.10
N ARG A 51 0.86 -7.72 -4.20
CA ARG A 51 1.72 -7.03 -3.23
C ARG A 51 2.03 -5.60 -3.69
N GLY A 52 2.09 -4.66 -2.75
CA GLY A 52 2.59 -3.31 -2.98
C GLY A 52 4.12 -3.26 -3.13
N THR A 53 4.63 -2.20 -3.75
CA THR A 53 6.08 -1.99 -3.95
C THR A 53 6.79 -1.36 -2.75
N ARG A 54 6.04 -0.85 -1.76
CA ARG A 54 6.60 -0.19 -0.56
C ARG A 54 6.93 -1.18 0.54
N VAL A 55 8.19 -1.17 0.99
CA VAL A 55 8.63 -1.82 2.25
C VAL A 55 8.18 -0.95 3.42
N LEU A 56 7.55 -1.57 4.43
CA LEU A 56 6.95 -0.88 5.56
C LEU A 56 7.82 -0.85 6.82
N ASN A 57 8.74 -1.79 6.99
CA ASN A 57 9.48 -1.98 8.24
C ASN A 57 10.17 -0.69 8.70
N ARG A 58 10.18 -0.48 10.02
CA ARG A 58 10.83 0.67 10.69
C ARG A 58 10.28 2.06 10.35
N GLY A 59 9.31 2.16 9.43
CA GLY A 59 8.60 3.40 9.14
C GLY A 59 7.21 3.44 9.74
N ARG A 60 6.51 4.57 9.54
CA ARG A 60 5.08 4.71 9.81
C ARG A 60 4.41 5.20 8.55
N PHE A 61 3.44 4.43 8.05
CA PHE A 61 2.82 4.62 6.75
C PHE A 61 1.31 4.57 6.88
N TYR A 62 0.63 5.45 6.15
CA TYR A 62 -0.81 5.39 5.96
C TYR A 62 -1.11 5.29 4.48
N TRP A 63 -2.09 4.47 4.11
CA TRP A 63 -2.62 4.44 2.75
C TRP A 63 -4.09 4.08 2.78
N GLU A 64 -4.79 4.48 1.73
CA GLU A 64 -6.18 4.16 1.53
C GLU A 64 -6.35 3.26 0.30
N LEU A 65 -7.31 2.36 0.41
CA LEU A 65 -7.79 1.52 -0.67
C LEU A 65 -9.21 1.98 -0.99
N ARG A 66 -9.39 2.60 -2.15
CA ARG A 66 -10.72 2.87 -2.68
C ARG A 66 -11.23 1.61 -3.35
N LEU A 67 -12.29 1.05 -2.77
CA LEU A 67 -13.01 -0.07 -3.36
C LEU A 67 -14.08 0.49 -4.31
N SER A 68 -14.19 -0.09 -5.50
CA SER A 68 -15.31 0.22 -6.38
C SER A 68 -16.63 -0.25 -5.77
N ARG A 69 -17.78 -0.03 -6.45
CA ARG A 69 -19.14 -0.39 -5.97
C ARG A 69 -19.40 -1.90 -5.83
N ARG A 70 -18.35 -2.69 -5.71
CA ARG A 70 -18.31 -4.15 -5.82
C ARG A 70 -17.63 -4.77 -4.59
N VAL A 71 -17.99 -4.28 -3.41
CA VAL A 71 -17.74 -5.03 -2.17
C VAL A 71 -18.76 -6.19 -2.13
N PHE A 72 -18.37 -7.38 -2.59
CA PHE A 72 -19.16 -8.62 -2.51
C PHE A 72 -18.25 -9.86 -2.61
N GLY A 73 -18.85 -11.05 -2.53
CA GLY A 73 -18.18 -12.33 -2.80
C GLY A 73 -17.71 -13.06 -1.53
N THR A 74 -17.01 -14.17 -1.73
CA THR A 74 -16.62 -15.06 -0.63
C THR A 74 -15.60 -14.40 0.30
N SER A 75 -14.63 -13.72 -0.31
CA SER A 75 -13.45 -13.13 0.34
C SER A 75 -12.92 -11.94 -0.44
N MET A 76 -12.71 -10.84 0.27
CA MET A 76 -11.92 -9.67 -0.12
C MET A 76 -11.20 -9.23 1.13
N MET A 77 -9.90 -9.02 1.02
CA MET A 77 -9.04 -8.76 2.18
C MET A 77 -8.04 -7.66 1.93
N PHE A 78 -7.72 -6.96 3.01
CA PHE A 78 -6.83 -5.82 3.05
C PHE A 78 -5.84 -6.03 4.17
N GLY A 79 -4.54 -5.79 3.93
CA GLY A 79 -3.58 -5.96 5.00
C GLY A 79 -2.14 -5.83 4.55
N ILE A 80 -1.29 -6.62 5.18
CA ILE A 80 0.15 -6.65 4.93
C ILE A 80 0.64 -8.09 4.87
N GLY A 81 1.78 -8.31 4.21
CA GLY A 81 2.41 -9.61 4.15
C GLY A 81 3.87 -9.54 3.77
N THR A 82 4.58 -10.64 4.02
CA THR A 82 5.97 -10.80 3.56
C THR A 82 6.01 -11.23 2.09
N LYS A 83 7.21 -11.28 1.50
CA LYS A 83 7.42 -11.86 0.15
C LYS A 83 6.99 -13.33 0.02
N ARG A 84 6.85 -14.05 1.14
CA ARG A 84 6.40 -15.45 1.17
C ARG A 84 4.88 -15.60 1.20
N THR A 85 4.14 -14.50 1.30
CA THR A 85 2.67 -14.52 1.20
C THR A 85 2.27 -15.01 -0.18
N ARG A 86 1.34 -15.97 -0.23
CA ARG A 86 0.83 -16.53 -1.48
C ARG A 86 0.14 -15.44 -2.30
N LEU A 87 0.30 -15.51 -3.62
CA LEU A 87 -0.34 -14.57 -4.56
C LEU A 87 -1.59 -15.15 -5.22
N HIS A 88 -1.76 -16.47 -5.25
CA HIS A 88 -2.88 -17.11 -5.95
C HIS A 88 -3.16 -18.52 -5.42
N ILE A 89 -4.44 -18.91 -5.42
CA ILE A 89 -4.90 -20.28 -5.16
C ILE A 89 -6.23 -20.50 -5.89
N ASP A 90 -6.43 -21.69 -6.46
CA ASP A 90 -7.68 -22.12 -7.13
C ASP A 90 -8.78 -22.52 -6.12
N GLU A 91 -8.90 -21.75 -5.03
CA GLU A 91 -9.89 -21.94 -3.97
C GLU A 91 -10.44 -20.59 -3.52
N PHE A 92 -11.69 -20.55 -3.06
CA PHE A 92 -12.37 -19.35 -2.59
C PHE A 92 -12.18 -19.14 -1.08
N ILE A 93 -11.00 -18.67 -0.66
CA ILE A 93 -10.61 -18.61 0.76
C ILE A 93 -10.17 -17.20 1.21
N ASN A 94 -10.04 -17.02 2.52
CA ASN A 94 -9.32 -15.88 3.11
C ASN A 94 -7.81 -16.18 3.04
N MET A 95 -7.14 -15.69 1.99
CA MET A 95 -5.72 -16.00 1.75
C MET A 95 -4.77 -15.19 2.66
N LEU A 96 -5.09 -13.93 2.96
CA LEU A 96 -4.29 -13.16 3.91
C LEU A 96 -4.55 -13.67 5.33
N GLY A 97 -3.48 -14.03 6.03
CA GLY A 97 -3.55 -14.64 7.34
C GLY A 97 -3.79 -16.14 7.35
N GLU A 98 -3.75 -16.82 6.20
CA GLU A 98 -3.81 -18.30 6.12
C GLU A 98 -2.68 -18.97 6.93
N ASN A 99 -1.58 -18.25 7.11
CA ASN A 99 -0.41 -18.64 7.89
C ASN A 99 0.24 -17.38 8.52
N GLU A 100 1.42 -17.54 9.10
CA GLU A 100 2.15 -16.47 9.80
C GLU A 100 2.78 -15.41 8.88
N GLN A 101 2.71 -15.59 7.54
CA GLN A 101 3.38 -14.70 6.59
C GLN A 101 2.59 -13.42 6.28
N SER A 102 1.33 -13.34 6.68
CA SER A 102 0.46 -12.20 6.41
C SER A 102 -0.57 -11.94 7.51
N TRP A 103 -1.12 -10.73 7.49
CA TRP A 103 -2.14 -10.23 8.41
C TRP A 103 -3.20 -9.52 7.57
N GLY A 104 -4.46 -9.92 7.71
CA GLY A 104 -5.53 -9.39 6.87
C GLY A 104 -6.82 -9.11 7.63
N LEU A 105 -7.51 -8.04 7.24
CA LEU A 105 -8.91 -7.80 7.55
C LEU A 105 -9.75 -8.21 6.34
N SER A 106 -10.74 -9.09 6.55
CA SER A 106 -11.72 -9.41 5.52
C SER A 106 -12.87 -8.39 5.53
N HIS A 107 -13.49 -8.16 4.37
CA HIS A 107 -14.69 -7.32 4.27
C HIS A 107 -15.87 -7.82 5.12
N LYS A 108 -15.83 -9.05 5.64
CA LYS A 108 -16.82 -9.58 6.60
C LYS A 108 -16.52 -9.16 8.05
N GLY A 109 -15.52 -8.31 8.27
CA GLY A 109 -15.19 -7.76 9.59
C GLY A 109 -14.37 -8.69 10.48
N LEU A 110 -13.71 -9.70 9.88
CA LEU A 110 -12.87 -10.66 10.57
C LEU A 110 -11.38 -10.36 10.34
N LEU A 111 -10.58 -10.39 11.40
CA LEU A 111 -9.13 -10.39 11.31
C LEU A 111 -8.62 -11.81 11.13
N TRP A 112 -7.59 -11.97 10.30
CA TRP A 112 -6.96 -13.25 9.98
C TRP A 112 -5.44 -13.16 10.15
N HIS A 113 -4.89 -14.12 10.88
CA HIS A 113 -3.45 -14.36 11.02
C HIS A 113 -3.18 -15.76 11.57
N GLY A 114 -2.13 -16.43 11.08
CA GLY A 114 -1.73 -17.73 11.62
C GLY A 114 -2.80 -18.82 11.49
N GLY A 115 -3.63 -18.75 10.45
CA GLY A 115 -4.74 -19.69 10.22
C GLY A 115 -5.95 -19.50 11.15
N THR A 116 -5.92 -18.49 12.01
CA THR A 116 -7.02 -18.19 12.96
C THR A 116 -7.74 -16.92 12.56
N SER A 117 -9.04 -16.86 12.86
CA SER A 117 -9.86 -15.66 12.63
C SER A 117 -10.52 -15.16 13.92
N THR A 118 -10.69 -13.84 14.03
CA THR A 118 -11.35 -13.19 15.17
C THR A 118 -12.27 -12.05 14.70
N PRO A 119 -13.47 -11.87 15.29
CA PRO A 119 -14.32 -10.71 15.02
C PRO A 119 -13.63 -9.39 15.41
N PHE A 120 -13.81 -8.36 14.60
CA PHE A 120 -13.17 -7.05 14.84
C PHE A 120 -14.08 -5.85 14.53
N THR A 121 -14.88 -5.93 13.48
CA THR A 121 -15.83 -4.88 13.09
C THR A 121 -17.06 -5.51 12.47
N ASP A 122 -18.13 -4.73 12.33
CA ASP A 122 -19.26 -5.13 11.49
C ASP A 122 -18.81 -5.34 10.03
N PRO A 123 -19.44 -6.28 9.29
CA PRO A 123 -19.22 -6.46 7.87
C PRO A 123 -19.37 -5.16 7.07
N PHE A 124 -18.59 -5.03 6.01
CA PHE A 124 -18.66 -3.88 5.12
C PHE A 124 -19.93 -3.98 4.26
N PRO A 125 -20.65 -2.87 4.06
CA PRO A 125 -21.89 -2.89 3.32
C PRO A 125 -21.65 -3.31 1.87
N GLU A 126 -22.44 -4.28 1.41
CA GLU A 126 -22.33 -4.73 0.02
C GLU A 126 -22.81 -3.66 -0.97
N LYS A 127 -22.24 -3.69 -2.17
CA LYS A 127 -22.64 -2.84 -3.32
C LYS A 127 -22.51 -1.32 -3.07
N GLN A 128 -21.76 -0.91 -2.06
CA GLN A 128 -21.47 0.48 -1.75
C GLN A 128 -19.98 0.78 -1.98
N PRO A 129 -19.62 1.99 -2.40
CA PRO A 129 -18.22 2.41 -2.38
C PRO A 129 -17.75 2.45 -0.93
N THR A 130 -16.55 1.95 -0.69
CA THR A 130 -15.93 1.95 0.64
C THR A 130 -14.47 2.32 0.51
N THR A 131 -13.99 3.18 1.39
CA THR A 131 -12.56 3.49 1.53
C THR A 131 -12.01 2.79 2.76
N VAL A 132 -11.00 1.95 2.56
CA VAL A 132 -10.31 1.25 3.66
C VAL A 132 -8.97 1.91 3.90
N GLY A 133 -8.79 2.54 5.05
CA GLY A 133 -7.50 3.10 5.46
C GLY A 133 -6.71 2.09 6.27
N LEU A 134 -5.39 2.06 6.08
CA LEU A 134 -4.46 1.24 6.84
C LEU A 134 -3.35 2.14 7.39
N LEU A 135 -3.14 2.11 8.71
CA LEU A 135 -2.01 2.76 9.37
C LEU A 135 -1.08 1.68 9.92
N PHE A 136 0.09 1.54 9.31
CA PHE A 136 1.17 0.71 9.81
C PHE A 136 2.15 1.57 10.62
N ASP A 137 2.41 1.17 11.86
CA ASP A 137 3.46 1.73 12.70
C ASP A 137 4.52 0.67 12.98
N GLY A 138 5.64 0.73 12.27
CA GLY A 138 6.75 -0.22 12.43
C GLY A 138 7.57 -0.02 13.70
N ILE A 139 7.41 1.12 14.41
CA ILE A 139 8.10 1.39 15.67
C ILE A 139 7.29 0.79 16.82
N LYS A 140 6.00 1.11 16.88
CA LYS A 140 5.06 0.52 17.86
C LYS A 140 4.77 -0.95 17.55
N GLY A 141 4.89 -1.34 16.28
CA GLY A 141 4.60 -2.68 15.78
C GLY A 141 3.11 -2.93 15.61
N THR A 142 2.33 -1.94 15.15
CA THR A 142 0.86 -2.03 15.07
C THR A 142 0.34 -1.84 13.65
N LEU A 143 -0.77 -2.51 13.33
CA LEU A 143 -1.58 -2.25 12.14
C LEU A 143 -2.99 -1.86 12.56
N THR A 144 -3.42 -0.66 12.17
CA THR A 144 -4.74 -0.09 12.50
C THR A 144 -5.56 0.07 11.22
N PHE A 145 -6.84 -0.27 11.27
CA PHE A 145 -7.74 -0.13 10.13
C PHE A 145 -8.71 1.04 10.31
N TYR A 146 -9.12 1.60 9.18
CA TYR A 146 -10.10 2.67 9.08
C TYR A 146 -11.11 2.28 7.99
N LYS A 147 -12.35 2.68 8.18
CA LYS A 147 -13.40 2.56 7.17
C LYS A 147 -14.06 3.91 7.00
N ASP A 148 -14.03 4.43 5.79
CA ASP A 148 -14.64 5.71 5.41
C ASP A 148 -14.21 6.86 6.35
N GLY A 149 -12.93 6.86 6.73
CA GLY A 149 -12.33 7.85 7.63
C GLY A 149 -12.51 7.58 9.14
N VAL A 150 -13.33 6.59 9.51
CA VAL A 150 -13.56 6.20 10.92
C VAL A 150 -12.55 5.14 11.35
N CYS A 151 -11.88 5.37 12.48
CA CYS A 151 -10.95 4.40 13.07
C CYS A 151 -11.71 3.17 13.58
N LEU A 152 -11.32 1.98 13.13
CA LEU A 152 -11.86 0.70 13.62
C LEU A 152 -11.06 0.15 14.81
N GLY A 153 -9.84 0.65 15.02
CA GLY A 153 -8.95 0.24 16.11
C GLY A 153 -7.68 -0.48 15.65
N GLU A 154 -6.81 -0.80 16.62
CA GLU A 154 -5.58 -1.56 16.39
C GLU A 154 -5.92 -3.04 16.21
N ALA A 155 -5.74 -3.55 14.99
CA ALA A 155 -6.08 -4.92 14.64
C ALA A 155 -4.96 -5.91 14.96
N PHE A 156 -3.71 -5.52 14.75
CA PHE A 156 -2.56 -6.39 14.98
C PHE A 156 -1.47 -5.63 15.73
N THR A 157 -0.74 -6.36 16.58
CA THR A 157 0.38 -5.85 17.39
C THR A 157 1.60 -6.77 17.27
N GLY A 158 2.76 -6.32 17.75
CA GLY A 158 4.00 -7.12 17.72
C GLY A 158 4.69 -7.20 16.35
N LEU A 159 4.24 -6.42 15.36
CA LEU A 159 4.78 -6.43 14.00
C LEU A 159 6.25 -5.93 13.93
N ASN A 160 6.69 -5.18 14.93
CA ASN A 160 8.07 -4.71 15.08
C ASN A 160 9.08 -5.84 15.37
N ARG A 161 8.60 -7.02 15.77
CA ARG A 161 9.44 -8.21 16.02
C ARG A 161 9.88 -8.89 14.73
N TYR A 162 9.23 -8.60 13.61
CA TYR A 162 9.51 -9.24 12.33
C TYR A 162 10.62 -8.51 11.58
N THR A 163 11.68 -9.26 11.27
CA THR A 163 12.84 -8.76 10.50
C THR A 163 12.65 -8.89 9.00
N CYS A 164 11.75 -9.75 8.55
CA CYS A 164 11.38 -9.88 7.14
C CYS A 164 10.66 -8.63 6.65
N GLU A 165 10.90 -8.27 5.38
CA GLU A 165 10.23 -7.13 4.75
C GLU A 165 8.72 -7.36 4.68
N LEU A 166 7.96 -6.38 5.19
CA LEU A 166 6.51 -6.31 5.17
C LEU A 166 6.07 -5.33 4.10
N TYR A 167 5.02 -5.72 3.37
CA TYR A 167 4.47 -4.97 2.26
C TYR A 167 2.97 -4.85 2.39
N PRO A 168 2.36 -3.77 1.87
CA PRO A 168 0.93 -3.69 1.65
C PRO A 168 0.47 -4.86 0.77
N PHE A 169 -0.69 -5.43 1.08
CA PHE A 169 -1.21 -6.59 0.37
C PHE A 169 -2.73 -6.56 0.32
N VAL A 170 -3.28 -6.96 -0.82
CA VAL A 170 -4.72 -7.13 -1.03
C VAL A 170 -4.99 -8.44 -1.77
N CYS A 171 -6.14 -9.05 -1.50
CA CYS A 171 -6.62 -10.18 -2.29
C CYS A 171 -8.15 -10.18 -2.42
N SER A 172 -8.65 -10.83 -3.46
CA SER A 172 -10.07 -10.95 -3.73
C SER A 172 -10.40 -12.26 -4.44
N THR A 173 -11.60 -12.75 -4.17
CA THR A 173 -12.28 -13.82 -4.91
C THR A 173 -13.35 -13.29 -5.86
N ALA A 174 -13.68 -12.00 -5.79
CA ALA A 174 -14.79 -11.43 -6.54
C ALA A 174 -14.33 -10.92 -7.92
N ALA A 175 -15.01 -11.40 -8.96
CA ALA A 175 -14.75 -10.99 -10.34
C ALA A 175 -14.97 -9.49 -10.55
N LYS A 176 -14.09 -8.88 -11.36
CA LYS A 176 -14.17 -7.46 -11.75
C LYS A 176 -14.16 -6.52 -10.55
N THR A 177 -13.50 -6.92 -9.47
CA THR A 177 -13.28 -6.07 -8.29
C THR A 177 -12.08 -5.18 -8.54
N GLU A 178 -12.20 -3.90 -8.18
CA GLU A 178 -11.11 -2.93 -8.32
C GLU A 178 -10.73 -2.39 -6.95
N MET A 179 -9.43 -2.40 -6.66
CA MET A 179 -8.86 -1.80 -5.46
C MET A 179 -7.77 -0.81 -5.86
N THR A 180 -8.01 0.46 -5.60
CA THR A 180 -7.11 1.55 -6.01
C THR A 180 -6.39 2.15 -4.81
N LEU A 181 -5.06 2.24 -4.89
CA LEU A 181 -4.23 2.94 -3.92
C LEU A 181 -4.45 4.45 -4.00
N VAL A 182 -4.84 5.06 -2.89
CA VAL A 182 -5.02 6.51 -2.75
C VAL A 182 -4.49 6.99 -1.39
N ASN A 183 -4.31 8.31 -1.25
CA ASN A 183 -3.93 8.98 0.00
C ASN A 183 -2.78 8.30 0.78
N MET A 184 -1.68 8.03 0.08
CA MET A 184 -0.49 7.43 0.67
C MET A 184 0.33 8.51 1.39
N ARG A 185 0.70 8.23 2.64
CA ARG A 185 1.50 9.13 3.49
C ARG A 185 2.56 8.35 4.25
N ARG A 186 3.68 9.02 4.53
CA ARG A 186 4.75 8.50 5.39
C ARG A 186 5.07 9.51 6.49
N ARG A 187 5.45 9.04 7.68
CA ARG A 187 5.98 9.92 8.74
C ARG A 187 7.32 10.50 8.31
N MET A 188 7.54 11.78 8.59
CA MET A 188 8.86 12.39 8.47
C MET A 188 9.69 12.07 9.71
N VAL A 189 10.89 11.52 9.53
CA VAL A 189 11.68 10.95 10.64
C VAL A 189 12.65 11.93 11.30
N SER A 190 12.95 13.05 10.63
CA SER A 190 13.87 14.07 11.14
C SER A 190 13.56 15.46 10.57
N LEU A 191 14.17 16.50 11.14
CA LEU A 191 14.13 17.85 10.56
C LEU A 191 14.79 17.86 9.17
N GLU A 192 15.86 17.09 8.97
CA GLU A 192 16.50 16.93 7.67
C GLU A 192 15.52 16.37 6.63
N ASP A 193 14.81 15.28 6.96
CA ASP A 193 13.80 14.67 6.07
C ASP A 193 12.68 15.67 5.75
N ARG A 194 12.21 16.42 6.75
CA ARG A 194 11.27 17.55 6.55
C ARG A 194 11.82 18.59 5.58
N CYS A 195 13.05 19.06 5.79
CA CYS A 195 13.67 20.05 4.92
C CYS A 195 13.83 19.51 3.49
N CYS A 196 14.29 18.27 3.31
CA CYS A 196 14.44 17.65 2.00
C CYS A 196 13.10 17.56 1.26
N VAL A 197 12.04 17.13 1.95
CA VAL A 197 10.68 17.08 1.39
C VAL A 197 10.20 18.47 1.00
N THR A 198 10.31 19.46 1.89
CA THR A 198 9.88 20.84 1.61
C THR A 198 10.64 21.42 0.42
N ILE A 199 11.96 21.27 0.36
CA ILE A 199 12.75 21.75 -0.77
C ILE A 199 12.29 21.06 -2.06
N ALA A 200 12.13 19.73 -2.05
CA ALA A 200 11.69 18.97 -3.23
C ALA A 200 10.33 19.44 -3.77
N THR A 201 9.38 19.85 -2.91
CA THR A 201 8.08 20.39 -3.36
C THR A 201 8.16 21.71 -4.14
N HIS A 202 9.28 22.43 -4.02
CA HIS A 202 9.53 23.68 -4.75
C HIS A 202 10.40 23.47 -6.00
N LEU A 203 10.89 22.26 -6.24
CA LEU A 203 11.72 21.92 -7.40
C LEU A 203 10.88 21.23 -8.47
N ARG A 204 11.27 21.44 -9.73
CA ARG A 204 10.53 20.89 -10.89
C ARG A 204 11.09 19.57 -11.38
N SER A 205 12.34 19.25 -11.06
CA SER A 205 13.02 18.05 -11.57
C SER A 205 14.20 17.63 -10.71
N GLU A 206 14.61 16.37 -10.89
CA GLU A 206 15.84 15.82 -10.30
C GLU A 206 17.10 16.59 -10.73
N SER A 207 17.10 17.16 -11.94
CA SER A 207 18.22 17.96 -12.46
C SER A 207 18.38 19.26 -11.66
N GLU A 208 17.27 19.91 -11.33
CA GLU A 208 17.27 21.13 -10.50
C GLU A 208 17.74 20.83 -9.07
N ALA A 209 17.28 19.71 -8.50
CA ALA A 209 17.79 19.21 -7.22
C ALA A 209 19.29 18.92 -7.26
N GLY A 210 19.78 18.33 -8.36
CA GLY A 210 21.19 18.06 -8.62
C GLY A 210 22.06 19.32 -8.71
N GLY A 211 21.49 20.44 -9.15
CA GLY A 211 22.18 21.73 -9.27
C GLY A 211 22.35 22.50 -7.96
N LEU A 212 21.73 22.05 -6.86
CA LEU A 212 21.83 22.73 -5.57
C LEU A 212 23.27 22.71 -5.04
N LEU A 213 23.73 23.87 -4.56
CA LEU A 213 25.02 24.07 -3.88
C LEU A 213 24.96 23.57 -2.43
N LEU A 214 24.61 22.30 -2.26
CA LEU A 214 24.50 21.61 -0.97
C LEU A 214 25.52 20.45 -0.89
N PRO A 215 25.90 20.02 0.32
CA PRO A 215 26.63 18.77 0.51
C PRO A 215 25.95 17.60 -0.22
N ALA A 216 26.76 16.69 -0.78
CA ALA A 216 26.29 15.62 -1.64
C ALA A 216 25.19 14.75 -1.01
N ILE A 217 25.26 14.52 0.30
CA ILE A 217 24.27 13.74 1.04
C ILE A 217 22.89 14.41 1.00
N LEU A 218 22.80 15.70 1.31
CA LEU A 218 21.55 16.45 1.31
C LEU A 218 20.97 16.56 -0.10
N ARG A 219 21.82 16.83 -1.09
CA ARG A 219 21.42 16.88 -2.49
C ARG A 219 20.84 15.53 -2.95
N ASN A 220 21.50 14.42 -2.65
CA ASN A 220 21.02 13.08 -3.02
C ASN A 220 19.69 12.75 -2.33
N ASN A 221 19.50 13.18 -1.09
CA ASN A 221 18.22 13.02 -0.38
C ASN A 221 17.11 13.83 -1.05
N ILE A 222 17.36 15.09 -1.44
CA ILE A 222 16.39 15.92 -2.16
C ILE A 222 16.05 15.32 -3.54
N VAL A 223 17.06 14.88 -4.31
CA VAL A 223 16.86 14.21 -5.61
C VAL A 223 15.94 13.00 -5.45
N ARG A 224 16.17 12.15 -4.43
CA ARG A 224 15.30 10.99 -4.15
C ARG A 224 13.86 11.39 -3.83
N GLU A 225 13.65 12.47 -3.09
CA GLU A 225 12.29 12.99 -2.84
C GLU A 225 11.64 13.52 -4.13
N CYS A 226 12.40 14.20 -4.99
CA CYS A 226 11.91 14.60 -6.32
C CYS A 226 11.53 13.40 -7.19
N SER A 227 12.32 12.31 -7.20
CA SER A 227 11.97 11.07 -7.92
C SER A 227 10.69 10.44 -7.40
N ARG A 228 10.45 10.48 -6.08
CA ARG A 228 9.20 9.97 -5.50
C ARG A 228 8.00 10.83 -5.91
N GLN A 229 8.19 12.15 -5.98
CA GLN A 229 7.15 13.08 -6.40
C GLN A 229 6.88 13.03 -7.90
N SER A 230 7.88 12.76 -8.75
CA SER A 230 7.68 12.57 -10.19
C SER A 230 6.92 11.28 -10.49
N HIS A 231 7.16 10.21 -9.74
CA HIS A 231 6.23 9.07 -9.70
C HIS A 231 4.85 9.44 -9.12
N GLY A 232 4.69 10.59 -8.49
CA GLY A 232 3.43 11.21 -8.09
C GLY A 232 2.69 11.91 -9.24
N SER A 233 3.43 12.62 -10.08
CA SER A 233 2.93 13.65 -11.00
C SER A 233 3.12 13.35 -12.50
N ASP A 234 3.90 12.33 -12.88
CA ASP A 234 4.22 11.99 -14.27
C ASP A 234 3.78 10.56 -14.64
N PRO A 235 2.72 10.39 -15.47
CA PRO A 235 2.26 9.11 -16.01
C PRO A 235 3.26 8.35 -16.89
N MET A 236 4.37 8.96 -17.32
CA MET A 236 5.25 8.40 -18.36
C MET A 236 6.74 8.63 -18.04
N ALA A 237 7.29 7.87 -17.10
CA ALA A 237 8.73 7.66 -17.04
C ALA A 237 9.03 6.15 -17.10
N PRO A 238 9.48 5.60 -18.25
CA PRO A 238 9.97 4.23 -18.29
C PRO A 238 11.18 4.14 -17.35
N LEU A 239 11.23 3.08 -16.52
CA LEU A 239 12.47 2.68 -15.87
C LEU A 239 13.53 2.51 -16.96
N LYS A 240 14.44 3.47 -17.07
CA LYS A 240 15.69 3.26 -17.80
C LYS A 240 16.44 2.18 -17.04
N ALA A 241 16.42 0.97 -17.57
CA ALA A 241 17.47 0.01 -17.29
C ALA A 241 18.82 0.69 -17.57
N PRO A 242 19.85 0.50 -16.73
CA PRO A 242 21.18 0.97 -17.09
C PRO A 242 21.64 0.16 -18.30
N CYS A 243 21.62 0.80 -19.46
CA CYS A 243 22.28 0.29 -20.66
C CYS A 243 23.80 0.41 -20.50
N GLY A 244 24.46 -0.73 -20.64
CA GLY A 244 25.82 -0.87 -21.18
C GLY A 244 26.93 -0.97 -20.13
N VAL A 245 28.05 -1.68 -20.34
CA VAL A 245 28.64 -2.49 -21.42
C VAL A 245 29.70 -3.35 -20.68
N THR A 246 29.84 -4.66 -20.87
CA THR A 246 30.60 -5.34 -21.94
C THR A 246 30.06 -6.72 -22.23
#